data_AF-W9HRW2-F1
#
_entry.id   AF-W9HRW2-F1
#
_cell.length_a   1.000
_cell.length_b   1.000
_cell.length_c   1.000
_cell.angle_alpha   90.00
_cell.angle_beta   90.00
_cell.angle_gamma   90.00
#
_symmetry.space_group_name_H-M   'P 1'
#
loop_
_entity.id
_entity.type
_entity.pdbx_description
1 polymer ?
#
loop_
_entity_poly.entity_id
_entity_poly.type
_entity_poly.pdbx_seq_one_letter_code
_entity_poly.pdbx_strand_id
1 'polypeptide(L)'
;MSVADSDTILCALKGLLGPSNTALLHEVSGKPEHFRAETEGLISSLVESNDADLRQSVLSVINHASSSEDNLDQSQLSRLTVAVSEKALALRSVEEHSELLTEAAVASLNVLCSKYHIVLDQTTLVKLTAVTDPQDPWTTAQAAAAASKLLAEQLECESLTEFITNTVLQKYLKPLFMKLSSRITASGRPSQYAVIDDRSRPVIEAQPWRTQAPWAEATIQWTVNMSTASLIQQHWPLFLPVLLALVENESTKTKARGLRTMREFMGKCPAQVLQNTGIGHVFAGVTFPLLLYLPSVTPEDESTTILIPAYDVLIKLAQSTGDTNSIERRRLFDKILRDGVFAGYFHASQHTRIVQVLLQKATAVINSLGIYTIKHLTVSNHLLPKNASSFP
;
A
#
# COMPACT_ATOMS: atom_id res chain seq x y z
N MET A 1 -43.26 7.17 -6.54
CA MET A 1 -42.13 7.70 -7.33
C MET A 1 -42.41 9.12 -7.79
N SER A 2 -41.77 10.12 -7.15
CA SER A 2 -41.57 11.42 -7.80
C SER A 2 -40.39 11.29 -8.77
N VAL A 3 -40.46 11.95 -9.93
CA VAL A 3 -39.36 11.94 -10.94
C VAL A 3 -38.05 12.47 -10.35
N ALA A 4 -38.10 13.27 -9.27
CA ALA A 4 -36.95 13.88 -8.63
C ALA A 4 -36.04 12.91 -7.86
N ASP A 5 -36.59 11.85 -7.24
CA ASP A 5 -35.79 10.91 -6.45
C ASP A 5 -35.01 9.92 -7.33
N SER A 6 -35.61 9.53 -8.47
CA SER A 6 -34.95 8.67 -9.46
C SER A 6 -33.76 9.39 -10.12
N ASP A 7 -33.90 10.68 -10.43
CA ASP A 7 -32.82 11.51 -10.98
C ASP A 7 -31.67 11.74 -9.98
N THR A 8 -31.98 11.80 -8.68
CA THR A 8 -30.97 11.99 -7.62
C THR A 8 -30.05 10.77 -7.48
N ILE A 9 -30.59 9.55 -7.62
CA ILE A 9 -29.80 8.31 -7.48
C ILE A 9 -29.07 7.97 -8.79
N LEU A 10 -29.66 8.27 -9.95
CA LEU A 10 -28.97 8.21 -11.23
C LEU A 10 -27.79 9.21 -11.29
N CYS A 11 -27.94 10.38 -10.66
CA CYS A 11 -26.81 11.28 -10.40
C CYS A 11 -25.80 10.69 -9.41
N ALA A 12 -26.26 10.07 -8.32
CA ALA A 12 -25.37 9.47 -7.31
C ALA A 12 -24.53 8.31 -7.88
N LEU A 13 -25.08 7.53 -8.82
CA LEU A 13 -24.38 6.44 -9.50
C LEU A 13 -23.40 6.91 -10.57
N LYS A 14 -23.50 8.17 -11.01
CA LYS A 14 -22.68 8.72 -12.09
C LYS A 14 -21.21 8.77 -11.67
N GLY A 15 -20.42 7.87 -12.24
CA GLY A 15 -18.98 7.75 -11.95
C GLY A 15 -18.63 6.75 -10.83
N LEU A 16 -19.61 6.14 -10.17
CA LEU A 16 -19.38 5.07 -9.18
C LEU A 16 -19.20 3.69 -9.81
N LEU A 17 -19.84 3.45 -10.96
CA LEU A 17 -19.80 2.17 -11.66
C LEU A 17 -19.18 2.29 -13.05
N GLY A 18 -18.35 1.33 -13.41
CA GLY A 18 -17.85 1.11 -14.76
C GLY A 18 -18.91 0.45 -15.66
N PRO A 19 -18.64 0.33 -16.97
CA PRO A 19 -19.63 -0.12 -17.95
C PRO A 19 -20.17 -1.53 -17.68
N SER A 20 -19.33 -2.44 -17.15
CA SER A 20 -19.75 -3.81 -16.85
C SER A 20 -20.77 -3.86 -15.70
N ASN A 21 -20.51 -3.16 -14.60
CA ASN A 21 -21.45 -3.10 -13.47
C ASN A 21 -22.71 -2.30 -13.82
N THR A 22 -22.60 -1.25 -14.63
CA THR A 22 -23.77 -0.50 -15.11
C THR A 22 -24.68 -1.37 -15.97
N ALA A 23 -24.12 -2.17 -16.89
CA ALA A 23 -24.90 -3.11 -17.70
C ALA A 23 -25.59 -4.17 -16.84
N LEU A 24 -24.85 -4.77 -15.89
CA LEU A 24 -25.41 -5.77 -14.98
C LEU A 24 -26.48 -5.18 -14.07
N LEU A 25 -26.29 -3.97 -13.53
CA LEU A 25 -27.29 -3.28 -12.71
C LEU A 25 -28.61 -3.08 -13.48
N HIS A 26 -28.54 -2.73 -14.77
CA HIS A 26 -29.70 -2.58 -15.63
C HIS A 26 -30.42 -3.91 -15.88
N GLU A 27 -29.67 -5.03 -16.01
CA GLU A 27 -30.27 -6.37 -16.12
C GLU A 27 -30.98 -6.78 -14.83
N VAL A 28 -30.36 -6.53 -13.67
CA VAL A 28 -30.91 -6.85 -12.36
C VAL A 28 -32.13 -5.98 -12.06
N SER A 29 -32.12 -4.71 -12.45
CA SER A 29 -33.25 -3.80 -12.34
C SER A 29 -34.42 -4.23 -13.23
N GLY A 30 -34.17 -4.79 -14.41
CA GLY A 30 -35.23 -5.27 -15.31
C GLY A 30 -36.02 -6.50 -14.85
N LYS A 31 -35.57 -7.20 -13.79
CA LYS A 31 -36.20 -8.45 -13.30
C LYS A 31 -37.21 -8.14 -12.18
N PRO A 32 -38.52 -8.41 -12.34
CA PRO A 32 -39.57 -8.02 -11.39
C PRO A 32 -39.47 -8.71 -10.02
N GLU A 33 -38.77 -9.85 -9.92
CA GLU A 33 -38.59 -10.58 -8.67
C GLU A 33 -37.65 -9.87 -7.67
N HIS A 34 -36.80 -8.94 -8.13
CA HIS A 34 -35.85 -8.23 -7.26
C HIS A 34 -36.34 -6.88 -6.73
N PHE A 35 -37.48 -6.38 -7.23
CA PHE A 35 -38.00 -5.06 -6.85
C PHE A 35 -38.63 -5.01 -5.45
N ARG A 36 -38.82 -6.17 -4.81
CA ARG A 36 -39.56 -6.30 -3.54
C ARG A 36 -38.87 -7.23 -2.54
N ALA A 37 -37.54 -7.28 -2.56
CA ALA A 37 -36.81 -7.97 -1.51
C ALA A 37 -36.85 -7.12 -0.23
N GLU A 38 -37.43 -7.64 0.84
CA GLU A 38 -37.28 -7.06 2.17
C GLU A 38 -35.79 -7.00 2.53
N THR A 39 -35.35 -6.01 3.31
CA THR A 39 -33.95 -5.81 3.67
C THR A 39 -33.30 -7.07 4.26
N GLU A 40 -34.05 -7.84 5.04
CA GLU A 40 -33.61 -9.14 5.57
C GLU A 40 -33.39 -10.19 4.47
N GLY A 41 -34.24 -10.20 3.44
CA GLY A 41 -34.05 -11.07 2.27
C GLY A 41 -32.78 -10.74 1.49
N LEU A 42 -32.41 -9.45 1.40
CA LEU A 42 -31.14 -9.03 0.79
C LEU A 42 -29.95 -9.44 1.65
N ILE A 43 -30.03 -9.28 2.97
CA ILE A 43 -28.98 -9.73 3.89
C ILE A 43 -28.79 -11.24 3.76
N SER A 44 -29.86 -12.03 3.81
CA SER A 44 -29.79 -13.49 3.63
C SER A 44 -29.20 -13.85 2.27
N SER A 45 -29.64 -13.18 1.19
CA SER A 45 -29.08 -13.38 -0.15
C SER A 45 -27.58 -13.10 -0.19
N LEU A 46 -27.10 -12.00 0.37
CA LEU A 46 -25.66 -11.69 0.44
C LEU A 46 -24.90 -12.72 1.28
N VAL A 47 -25.48 -13.18 2.39
CA VAL A 47 -24.85 -14.14 3.30
C VAL A 47 -24.72 -15.52 2.65
N GLU A 48 -25.75 -15.95 1.93
CA GLU A 48 -25.86 -17.28 1.31
C GLU A 48 -25.28 -17.34 -0.11
N SER A 49 -25.09 -16.20 -0.78
CA SER A 49 -24.58 -16.15 -2.16
C SER A 49 -23.20 -16.78 -2.29
N ASN A 50 -23.06 -17.56 -3.35
CA ASN A 50 -21.78 -18.06 -3.84
C ASN A 50 -21.06 -16.92 -4.59
N ASP A 51 -19.73 -17.04 -4.78
CA ASP A 51 -18.93 -15.98 -5.41
C ASP A 51 -19.43 -15.55 -6.81
N ALA A 52 -20.06 -16.47 -7.56
CA ALA A 52 -20.61 -16.21 -8.90
C ALA A 52 -21.82 -15.25 -8.89
N ASP A 53 -22.71 -15.41 -7.91
CA ASP A 53 -23.95 -14.63 -7.83
C ASP A 53 -23.82 -13.42 -6.90
N LEU A 54 -22.79 -13.40 -6.06
CA LEU A 54 -22.56 -12.37 -5.06
C LEU A 54 -22.52 -10.95 -5.67
N ARG A 55 -21.96 -10.79 -6.87
CA ARG A 55 -21.94 -9.51 -7.57
C ARG A 55 -23.35 -9.00 -7.91
N GLN A 56 -24.24 -9.88 -8.34
CA GLN A 56 -25.64 -9.53 -8.60
C GLN A 56 -26.38 -9.21 -7.29
N SER A 57 -26.14 -9.98 -6.22
CA SER A 57 -26.70 -9.73 -4.89
C SER A 57 -26.23 -8.41 -4.29
N VAL A 58 -25.00 -7.97 -4.57
CA VAL A 58 -24.52 -6.64 -4.16
C VAL A 58 -25.19 -5.54 -4.98
N LEU A 59 -25.32 -5.69 -6.30
CA LEU A 59 -25.98 -4.68 -7.14
C LEU A 59 -27.48 -4.54 -6.85
N SER A 60 -28.16 -5.60 -6.40
CA SER A 60 -29.56 -5.51 -5.98
C SER A 60 -29.75 -4.61 -4.75
N VAL A 61 -28.72 -4.44 -3.91
CA VAL A 61 -28.71 -3.46 -2.81
C VAL A 61 -28.86 -2.03 -3.32
N ILE A 62 -28.22 -1.69 -4.43
CA ILE A 62 -28.36 -0.38 -5.07
C ILE A 62 -29.80 -0.18 -5.56
N ASN A 63 -30.38 -1.20 -6.19
CA ASN A 63 -31.77 -1.14 -6.67
C ASN A 63 -32.75 -0.96 -5.49
N HIS A 64 -32.55 -1.69 -4.39
CA HIS A 64 -33.36 -1.54 -3.18
C HIS A 64 -33.23 -0.16 -2.55
N ALA A 65 -31.99 0.35 -2.46
CA ALA A 65 -31.75 1.71 -2.02
C ALA A 65 -32.38 2.73 -2.98
N SER A 66 -32.60 2.39 -4.25
CA SER A 66 -33.26 3.24 -5.24
C SER A 66 -34.79 3.23 -5.15
N SER A 67 -35.39 2.08 -4.84
CA SER A 67 -36.84 1.88 -4.83
C SER A 67 -37.50 2.16 -3.47
N SER A 68 -36.78 2.03 -2.37
CA SER A 68 -37.37 2.17 -1.03
C SER A 68 -37.76 3.63 -0.73
N GLU A 69 -39.07 3.88 -0.57
CA GLU A 69 -39.68 5.14 -0.12
C GLU A 69 -39.76 5.26 1.42
N ASP A 70 -39.44 4.18 2.15
CA ASP A 70 -39.69 4.06 3.60
C ASP A 70 -38.45 4.29 4.49
N ASN A 71 -38.70 4.85 5.69
CA ASN A 71 -37.76 4.93 6.81
C ASN A 71 -37.35 3.52 7.27
N LEU A 72 -36.30 2.97 6.67
CA LEU A 72 -35.67 1.73 7.12
C LEU A 72 -35.11 1.92 8.54
N ASP A 73 -35.25 0.90 9.38
CA ASP A 73 -34.59 0.88 10.68
C ASP A 73 -33.07 0.97 10.50
N GLN A 74 -32.42 1.88 11.24
CA GLN A 74 -30.97 2.04 11.24
C GLN A 74 -30.25 0.73 11.58
N SER A 75 -30.85 -0.13 12.39
CA SER A 75 -30.26 -1.44 12.73
C SER A 75 -30.13 -2.37 11.51
N GLN A 76 -31.15 -2.36 10.64
CA GLN A 76 -31.19 -3.17 9.42
C GLN A 76 -30.22 -2.63 8.37
N LEU A 77 -30.16 -1.31 8.24
CA LEU A 77 -29.20 -0.63 7.35
C LEU A 77 -27.75 -0.91 7.76
N SER A 78 -27.45 -0.84 9.06
CA SER A 78 -26.12 -1.16 9.58
C SER A 78 -25.74 -2.63 9.31
N ARG A 79 -26.66 -3.57 9.53
CA ARG A 79 -26.44 -4.98 9.18
C ARG A 79 -26.22 -5.20 7.69
N LEU A 80 -26.94 -4.47 6.84
CA LEU A 80 -26.78 -4.53 5.39
C LEU A 80 -25.39 -4.02 4.96
N THR A 81 -24.93 -2.89 5.50
CA THR A 81 -23.58 -2.37 5.20
C THR A 81 -22.49 -3.34 5.66
N VAL A 82 -22.66 -3.96 6.83
CA VAL A 82 -21.73 -5.00 7.33
C VAL A 82 -21.75 -6.22 6.42
N ALA A 83 -22.92 -6.70 5.99
CA ALA A 83 -23.02 -7.86 5.10
C ALA A 83 -22.32 -7.61 3.74
N VAL A 84 -22.54 -6.43 3.13
CA VAL A 84 -21.83 -6.03 1.90
C VAL A 84 -20.32 -6.00 2.13
N SER A 85 -19.86 -5.39 3.22
CA SER A 85 -18.45 -5.30 3.59
C SER A 85 -17.80 -6.66 3.87
N GLU A 86 -18.48 -7.57 4.57
CA GLU A 86 -17.96 -8.89 4.91
C GLU A 86 -17.88 -9.85 3.74
N LYS A 87 -18.80 -9.74 2.79
CA LYS A 87 -18.83 -10.64 1.64
C LYS A 87 -18.07 -10.09 0.45
N ALA A 88 -18.25 -8.81 0.14
CA ALA A 88 -17.75 -8.24 -1.11
C ALA A 88 -16.44 -7.46 -0.95
N LEU A 89 -16.08 -6.99 0.24
CA LEU A 89 -14.78 -6.35 0.52
C LEU A 89 -13.80 -7.26 1.28
N ALA A 90 -14.12 -8.54 1.45
CA ALA A 90 -13.21 -9.51 2.06
C ALA A 90 -12.08 -9.87 1.08
N LEU A 91 -11.01 -9.10 1.14
CA LEU A 91 -9.75 -9.40 0.45
C LEU A 91 -9.10 -10.60 1.12
N ARG A 92 -9.50 -11.82 0.73
CA ARG A 92 -8.97 -13.09 1.24
C ARG A 92 -7.75 -13.56 0.46
N SER A 93 -7.79 -13.44 -0.87
CA SER A 93 -6.69 -13.73 -1.79
C SER A 93 -6.79 -12.81 -3.01
N VAL A 94 -5.66 -12.56 -3.69
CA VAL A 94 -5.64 -11.71 -4.89
C VAL A 94 -6.21 -12.45 -6.11
N GLU A 95 -6.08 -13.78 -6.14
CA GLU A 95 -6.45 -14.62 -7.28
C GLU A 95 -7.95 -14.88 -7.37
N GLU A 96 -8.66 -14.84 -6.24
CA GLU A 96 -10.11 -15.10 -6.18
C GLU A 96 -10.94 -13.80 -6.12
N HIS A 97 -10.31 -12.65 -5.85
CA HIS A 97 -11.06 -11.40 -5.66
C HIS A 97 -11.33 -10.68 -6.99
N SER A 98 -12.60 -10.40 -7.25
CA SER A 98 -13.03 -9.71 -8.46
C SER A 98 -13.03 -8.19 -8.27
N GLU A 99 -12.25 -7.46 -9.06
CA GLU A 99 -12.26 -5.98 -9.09
C GLU A 99 -13.67 -5.39 -9.32
N LEU A 100 -14.50 -6.09 -10.10
CA LEU A 100 -15.86 -5.67 -10.41
C LEU A 100 -16.81 -5.90 -9.23
N LEU A 101 -16.56 -6.92 -8.40
CA LEU A 101 -17.30 -7.12 -7.15
C LEU A 101 -16.96 -6.01 -6.15
N THR A 102 -15.67 -5.66 -6.01
CA THR A 102 -15.21 -4.54 -5.19
C THR A 102 -15.88 -3.24 -5.61
N GLU A 103 -15.91 -2.96 -6.91
CA GLU A 103 -16.56 -1.77 -7.46
C GLU A 103 -18.04 -1.73 -7.11
N ALA A 104 -18.77 -2.84 -7.31
CA ALA A 104 -20.18 -2.93 -6.95
C ALA A 104 -20.40 -2.71 -5.44
N ALA A 105 -19.51 -3.25 -4.60
CA ALA A 105 -19.60 -3.12 -3.14
C ALA A 105 -19.40 -1.68 -2.68
N VAL A 106 -18.33 -1.02 -3.16
CA VAL A 106 -18.03 0.37 -2.82
C VAL A 106 -19.13 1.30 -3.31
N ALA A 107 -19.66 1.07 -4.52
CA ALA A 107 -20.80 1.84 -5.04
C ALA A 107 -22.05 1.66 -4.18
N SER A 108 -22.35 0.42 -3.77
CA SER A 108 -23.48 0.12 -2.88
C SER A 108 -23.36 0.84 -1.54
N LEU A 109 -22.17 0.80 -0.92
CA LEU A 109 -21.90 1.51 0.32
C LEU A 109 -22.02 3.03 0.15
N ASN A 110 -21.53 3.60 -0.95
CA ASN A 110 -21.66 5.03 -1.25
C ASN A 110 -23.13 5.45 -1.35
N VAL A 111 -23.96 4.68 -2.07
CA VAL A 111 -25.40 4.96 -2.21
C VAL A 111 -26.11 4.87 -0.86
N LEU A 112 -25.83 3.83 -0.07
CA LEU A 112 -26.42 3.65 1.25
C LEU A 112 -26.03 4.80 2.21
N CYS A 113 -24.75 5.17 2.25
CA CYS A 113 -24.27 6.25 3.12
C CYS A 113 -24.82 7.61 2.68
N SER A 114 -24.89 7.88 1.37
CA SER A 114 -25.39 9.15 0.85
C SER A 114 -26.90 9.33 1.07
N LYS A 115 -27.69 8.26 0.87
CA LYS A 115 -29.15 8.31 0.99
C LYS A 115 -29.63 8.29 2.44
N TYR A 116 -29.01 7.46 3.28
CA TYR A 116 -29.49 7.21 4.64
C TYR A 116 -28.58 7.78 5.74
N HIS A 117 -27.53 8.51 5.38
CA HIS A 117 -26.55 9.10 6.32
C HIS A 117 -25.99 8.08 7.32
N ILE A 118 -25.71 6.86 6.85
CA ILE A 118 -25.18 5.78 7.68
C ILE A 118 -23.71 6.06 8.04
N VAL A 119 -23.39 5.84 9.31
CA VAL A 119 -22.00 5.79 9.79
C VAL A 119 -21.50 4.35 9.67
N LEU A 120 -20.41 4.16 8.93
CA LEU A 120 -19.82 2.85 8.73
C LEU A 120 -19.08 2.38 9.98
N ASP A 121 -19.08 1.08 10.23
CA ASP A 121 -18.31 0.50 11.32
C ASP A 121 -16.80 0.52 10.99
N GLN A 122 -15.97 0.50 12.03
CA GLN A 122 -14.51 0.53 11.92
C GLN A 122 -13.94 -0.57 11.02
N THR A 123 -14.53 -1.77 11.00
CA THR A 123 -14.03 -2.88 10.18
C THR A 123 -14.24 -2.58 8.71
N THR A 124 -15.40 -2.03 8.35
CA THR A 124 -15.70 -1.60 6.98
C THR A 124 -14.80 -0.45 6.55
N LEU A 125 -14.57 0.54 7.42
CA LEU A 125 -13.63 1.63 7.13
C LEU A 125 -12.22 1.10 6.88
N VAL A 126 -11.71 0.17 7.69
CA VAL A 126 -10.39 -0.44 7.47
C VAL A 126 -10.32 -1.16 6.13
N LYS A 127 -11.33 -1.95 5.76
CA LYS A 127 -11.36 -2.63 4.44
C LYS A 127 -11.37 -1.63 3.28
N LEU A 128 -12.09 -0.52 3.41
CA LEU A 128 -12.11 0.54 2.39
C LEU A 128 -10.72 1.14 2.16
N THR A 129 -9.87 1.25 3.20
CA THR A 129 -8.48 1.75 3.04
C THR A 129 -7.64 0.88 2.09
N ALA A 130 -7.99 -0.39 1.91
CA ALA A 130 -7.29 -1.30 1.01
C ALA A 130 -7.76 -1.21 -0.45
N VAL A 131 -8.77 -0.39 -0.74
CA VAL A 131 -9.42 -0.29 -2.05
C VAL A 131 -9.11 1.03 -2.74
N THR A 132 -8.37 1.94 -2.09
CA THR A 132 -8.16 3.33 -2.54
C THR A 132 -7.12 3.52 -3.65
N ASP A 133 -6.34 2.49 -4.03
CA ASP A 133 -5.27 2.61 -5.02
C ASP A 133 -5.65 1.89 -6.32
N PRO A 134 -5.86 2.59 -7.45
CA PRO A 134 -6.26 1.97 -8.72
C PRO A 134 -5.18 1.07 -9.35
N GLN A 135 -3.97 1.03 -8.78
CA GLN A 135 -2.92 0.10 -9.20
C GLN A 135 -3.03 -1.27 -8.52
N ASP A 136 -3.91 -1.43 -7.54
CA ASP A 136 -4.14 -2.72 -6.89
C ASP A 136 -5.00 -3.63 -7.79
N PRO A 137 -4.66 -4.92 -7.92
CA PRO A 137 -5.31 -5.83 -8.86
C PRO A 137 -6.76 -6.18 -8.52
N TRP A 138 -7.22 -5.84 -7.31
CA TRP A 138 -8.56 -6.15 -6.81
C TRP A 138 -9.49 -4.93 -6.83
N THR A 139 -9.10 -3.82 -7.44
CA THR A 139 -9.89 -2.58 -7.46
C THR A 139 -9.84 -1.91 -8.82
N THR A 140 -10.93 -1.23 -9.17
CA THR A 140 -11.04 -0.41 -10.38
C THR A 140 -10.76 1.06 -10.05
N ALA A 141 -10.54 1.90 -11.07
CA ALA A 141 -10.38 3.33 -10.88
C ALA A 141 -11.62 3.99 -10.23
N GLN A 142 -12.81 3.52 -10.60
CA GLN A 142 -14.08 3.95 -10.04
C GLN A 142 -14.20 3.56 -8.57
N ALA A 143 -13.90 2.29 -8.24
CA ALA A 143 -13.91 1.80 -6.87
C ALA A 143 -12.91 2.57 -5.99
N ALA A 144 -11.70 2.80 -6.47
CA ALA A 144 -10.67 3.55 -5.75
C ALA A 144 -11.05 5.01 -5.47
N ALA A 145 -11.61 5.70 -6.47
CA ALA A 145 -12.09 7.07 -6.30
C ALA A 145 -13.27 7.14 -5.33
N ALA A 146 -14.24 6.23 -5.47
CA ALA A 146 -15.42 6.15 -4.61
C ALA A 146 -15.07 5.77 -3.16
N ALA A 147 -14.13 4.86 -2.94
CA ALA A 147 -13.65 4.49 -1.61
C ALA A 147 -12.92 5.65 -0.94
N SER A 148 -12.08 6.37 -1.68
CA SER A 148 -11.35 7.54 -1.16
C SER A 148 -12.30 8.66 -0.75
N LYS A 149 -13.33 8.93 -1.57
CA LYS A 149 -14.37 9.91 -1.26
C LYS A 149 -15.16 9.50 -0.01
N LEU A 150 -15.63 8.26 0.05
CA LEU A 150 -16.41 7.74 1.17
C LEU A 150 -15.61 7.77 2.48
N LEU A 151 -14.32 7.42 2.44
CA LEU A 151 -13.43 7.54 3.60
C LEU A 151 -13.27 8.99 4.05
N ALA A 152 -13.12 9.94 3.13
CA ALA A 152 -13.01 11.35 3.50
C ALA A 152 -14.28 11.85 4.20
N GLU A 153 -15.46 11.49 3.70
CA GLU A 153 -16.74 11.88 4.30
C GLU A 153 -16.97 11.24 5.68
N GLN A 154 -16.63 9.97 5.85
CA GLN A 154 -16.85 9.25 7.12
C GLN A 154 -15.83 9.62 8.20
N LEU A 155 -14.58 9.91 7.79
CA LEU A 155 -13.49 10.30 8.68
C LEU A 155 -13.40 11.83 8.90
N GLU A 156 -14.38 12.61 8.44
CA GLU A 156 -14.64 13.94 8.99
C GLU A 156 -15.25 13.83 10.40
N CYS A 157 -16.08 12.80 10.63
CA CYS A 157 -16.74 12.54 11.91
C CYS A 157 -15.84 11.86 12.94
N GLU A 158 -15.02 10.89 12.52
CA GLU A 158 -13.95 10.34 13.35
C GLU A 158 -12.70 11.22 13.22
N SER A 159 -11.95 11.47 14.31
CA SER A 159 -10.65 12.13 14.13
C SER A 159 -9.76 11.20 13.30
N LEU A 160 -9.45 11.56 12.04
CA LEU A 160 -8.57 10.79 11.15
C LEU A 160 -7.29 10.31 11.86
N THR A 161 -6.74 11.14 12.74
CA THR A 161 -5.57 10.78 13.55
C THR A 161 -5.87 9.61 14.49
N GLU A 162 -6.98 9.66 15.21
CA GLU A 162 -7.42 8.60 16.12
C GLU A 162 -7.74 7.30 15.37
N PHE A 163 -8.43 7.40 14.23
CA PHE A 163 -8.70 6.25 13.37
C PHE A 163 -7.39 5.58 12.90
N ILE A 164 -6.43 6.37 12.42
CA ILE A 164 -5.12 5.86 12.01
C ILE A 164 -4.38 5.20 13.18
N THR A 165 -4.29 5.86 14.34
CA THR A 165 -3.43 5.38 15.44
C THR A 165 -4.05 4.22 16.19
N ASN A 166 -5.32 4.33 16.58
CA ASN A 166 -5.97 3.39 17.50
C ASN A 166 -6.61 2.24 16.74
N THR A 167 -7.26 2.53 15.62
CA THR A 167 -7.93 1.51 14.80
C THR A 167 -6.92 0.86 13.87
N VAL A 168 -6.43 1.57 12.86
CA VAL A 168 -5.64 0.94 11.78
C VAL A 168 -4.32 0.37 12.31
N LEU A 169 -3.48 1.19 12.94
CA LEU A 169 -2.14 0.77 13.34
C LEU A 169 -2.16 -0.16 14.56
N GLN A 170 -2.87 0.20 15.64
CA GLN A 170 -2.83 -0.57 16.88
C GLN A 170 -3.74 -1.80 16.89
N LYS A 171 -4.99 -1.69 16.42
CA LYS A 171 -5.98 -2.78 16.51
C LYS A 171 -5.89 -3.75 15.33
N TYR A 172 -5.63 -3.27 14.11
CA TYR A 172 -5.63 -4.13 12.92
C TYR A 172 -4.24 -4.54 12.45
N LEU A 173 -3.30 -3.61 12.28
CA LEU A 173 -1.98 -3.94 11.72
C LEU A 173 -1.04 -4.54 12.76
N LYS A 174 -0.85 -3.91 13.93
CA LYS A 174 0.12 -4.37 14.94
C LYS A 174 0.00 -5.86 15.30
N PRO A 175 -1.19 -6.46 15.54
CA PRO A 175 -1.30 -7.89 15.87
C PRO A 175 -0.76 -8.82 14.78
N LEU A 176 -0.83 -8.42 13.51
CA LEU A 176 -0.33 -9.19 12.38
C LEU A 176 1.21 -9.30 12.38
N PHE A 177 1.90 -8.30 12.94
CA PHE A 177 3.36 -8.18 12.87
C PHE A 177 4.08 -8.37 14.22
N MET A 178 3.36 -8.41 15.35
CA MET A 178 3.95 -8.59 16.68
C MET A 178 4.67 -9.94 16.86
N LYS A 179 4.24 -11.01 16.18
CA LYS A 179 4.90 -12.33 16.28
C LYS A 179 6.22 -12.42 15.50
N LEU A 180 6.53 -11.43 14.66
CA LEU A 180 7.61 -11.50 13.67
C LEU A 180 8.82 -10.61 13.98
N SER A 181 8.70 -9.68 14.93
CA SER A 181 9.78 -8.73 15.26
C SER A 181 10.65 -9.22 16.42
N SER A 182 11.64 -10.07 16.15
CA SER A 182 12.73 -10.40 17.11
C SER A 182 13.86 -9.37 17.10
N ARG A 183 13.87 -8.42 16.14
CA ARG A 183 14.99 -7.50 15.88
C ARG A 183 14.91 -6.14 16.58
N ILE A 184 13.74 -5.73 17.08
CA ILE A 184 13.51 -4.37 17.60
C ILE A 184 12.83 -4.42 18.96
N THR A 185 13.42 -3.74 19.94
CA THR A 185 12.75 -3.53 21.24
C THR A 185 11.68 -2.45 21.11
N ALA A 186 10.71 -2.41 22.03
CA ALA A 186 9.63 -1.39 22.04
C ALA A 186 10.11 0.08 22.01
N SER A 187 11.41 0.34 22.21
CA SER A 187 12.06 1.65 22.10
C SER A 187 12.63 2.00 20.72
N GLY A 188 12.54 1.10 19.72
CA GLY A 188 13.13 1.30 18.38
C GLY A 188 14.63 0.98 18.29
N ARG A 189 15.27 0.53 19.38
CA ARG A 189 16.67 0.09 19.34
C ARG A 189 16.84 -1.28 18.67
N PRO A 190 17.85 -1.47 17.81
CA PRO A 190 18.24 -2.79 17.30
C PRO A 190 18.54 -3.73 18.48
N SER A 191 17.94 -4.93 18.50
CA SER A 191 18.24 -5.93 19.51
C SER A 191 19.68 -6.44 19.30
N GLN A 192 20.52 -6.27 20.32
CA GLN A 192 21.93 -6.70 20.30
C GLN A 192 22.12 -8.22 20.47
N TYR A 193 21.01 -8.98 20.58
CA TYR A 193 21.00 -10.43 20.84
C TYR A 193 20.35 -11.24 19.71
N ALA A 194 20.55 -10.86 18.44
CA ALA A 194 20.15 -11.68 17.30
C ALA A 194 21.33 -12.53 16.79
N VAL A 195 22.01 -13.27 17.66
CA VAL A 195 23.01 -14.26 17.24
C VAL A 195 22.83 -15.52 18.08
N ILE A 196 22.72 -16.63 17.36
CA ILE A 196 22.53 -18.04 17.77
C ILE A 196 21.03 -18.42 17.86
N ASP A 197 20.45 -18.88 16.73
CA ASP A 197 19.84 -20.21 16.75
C ASP A 197 19.63 -20.86 15.37
N ASP A 198 20.05 -22.12 15.32
CA ASP A 198 19.65 -23.29 14.54
C ASP A 198 19.23 -23.20 13.05
N ARG A 199 20.06 -23.80 12.17
CA ARG A 199 19.82 -24.00 10.72
C ARG A 199 18.84 -25.15 10.41
N SER A 200 18.12 -25.67 11.41
CA SER A 200 17.31 -26.88 11.29
C SER A 200 15.80 -26.64 11.15
N ARG A 201 15.32 -25.39 11.19
CA ARG A 201 13.88 -25.11 11.03
C ARG A 201 13.49 -25.08 9.56
N PRO A 202 12.46 -25.84 9.13
CA PRO A 202 11.98 -25.78 7.76
C PRO A 202 11.51 -24.35 7.46
N VAL A 203 12.03 -23.79 6.37
CA VAL A 203 11.81 -22.42 5.85
C VAL A 203 10.37 -22.23 5.31
N ILE A 204 9.42 -23.08 5.71
CA ILE A 204 8.03 -23.07 5.23
C ILE A 204 7.12 -22.71 6.40
N GLU A 205 7.23 -21.47 6.88
CA GLU A 205 6.07 -20.74 7.38
C GLU A 205 6.08 -19.40 6.65
N ALA A 206 5.65 -19.43 5.39
CA ALA A 206 5.40 -18.25 4.59
C ALA A 206 4.59 -17.26 5.45
N GLN A 207 5.14 -16.06 5.62
CA GLN A 207 4.59 -14.92 6.35
C GLN A 207 3.07 -15.03 6.62
N PRO A 208 2.64 -15.56 7.78
CA PRO A 208 1.25 -15.97 8.00
C PRO A 208 0.26 -14.81 7.91
N TRP A 209 0.74 -13.57 8.11
CA TRP A 209 -0.06 -12.37 7.93
C TRP A 209 -0.51 -12.16 6.49
N ARG A 210 0.23 -12.60 5.47
CA ARG A 210 -0.15 -12.35 4.07
C ARG A 210 -1.39 -13.16 3.68
N THR A 211 -1.45 -14.41 4.13
CA THR A 211 -2.63 -15.27 3.94
C THR A 211 -3.82 -14.76 4.74
N GLN A 212 -3.57 -14.14 5.91
CA GLN A 212 -4.63 -13.62 6.79
C GLN A 212 -5.10 -12.21 6.40
N ALA A 213 -4.23 -11.42 5.77
CA ALA A 213 -4.43 -9.99 5.52
C ALA A 213 -3.66 -9.53 4.26
N PRO A 214 -4.05 -9.99 3.06
CA PRO A 214 -3.42 -9.53 1.81
C PRO A 214 -3.61 -8.02 1.57
N TRP A 215 -4.63 -7.43 2.22
CA TRP A 215 -4.94 -6.01 2.22
C TRP A 215 -3.98 -5.14 3.05
N ALA A 216 -3.12 -5.74 3.88
CA ALA A 216 -2.27 -5.00 4.82
C ALA A 216 -1.31 -4.04 4.09
N GLU A 217 -0.82 -4.40 2.90
CA GLU A 217 0.07 -3.57 2.09
C GLU A 217 -0.60 -2.29 1.60
N ALA A 218 -1.83 -2.40 1.10
CA ALA A 218 -2.61 -1.26 0.63
C ALA A 218 -3.02 -0.37 1.81
N THR A 219 -3.42 -0.99 2.92
CA THR A 219 -3.81 -0.27 4.13
C THR A 219 -2.66 0.54 4.72
N ILE A 220 -1.45 -0.01 4.83
CA ILE A 220 -0.30 0.77 5.34
C ILE A 220 0.11 1.86 4.36
N GLN A 221 0.01 1.63 3.04
CA GLN A 221 0.27 2.67 2.05
C GLN A 221 -0.72 3.83 2.18
N TRP A 222 -2.02 3.53 2.29
CA TRP A 222 -3.05 4.52 2.56
C TRP A 222 -2.78 5.27 3.86
N THR A 223 -2.43 4.55 4.93
CA THR A 223 -2.16 5.13 6.25
C THR A 223 -1.01 6.13 6.18
N VAL A 224 0.09 5.79 5.52
CA VAL A 224 1.22 6.69 5.31
C VAL A 224 0.81 7.89 4.45
N ASN A 225 0.02 7.68 3.39
CA ASN A 225 -0.45 8.75 2.50
C ASN A 225 -1.39 9.74 3.20
N MET A 226 -2.21 9.29 4.15
CA MET A 226 -3.13 10.16 4.91
C MET A 226 -2.50 10.77 6.16
N SER A 227 -1.36 10.24 6.61
CA SER A 227 -0.66 10.78 7.77
C SER A 227 -0.05 12.15 7.49
N THR A 228 -0.11 13.04 8.49
CA THR A 228 0.61 14.31 8.51
C THR A 228 2.00 14.14 9.13
N ALA A 229 2.86 15.15 8.97
CA ALA A 229 4.17 15.16 9.61
C ALA A 229 4.09 15.10 11.14
N SER A 230 3.09 15.77 11.75
CA SER A 230 2.86 15.75 13.20
C SER A 230 2.44 14.36 13.70
N LEU A 231 1.53 13.69 12.99
CA LEU A 231 1.10 12.33 13.32
C LEU A 231 2.29 11.36 13.29
N ILE A 232 3.09 11.40 12.22
CA ILE A 232 4.28 10.56 12.11
C ILE A 232 5.28 10.90 13.23
N GLN A 233 5.52 12.18 13.52
CA GLN A 233 6.44 12.57 14.59
C GLN A 233 6.05 11.95 15.95
N GLN A 234 4.75 11.90 16.26
CA GLN A 234 4.24 11.39 17.53
C GLN A 234 4.13 9.86 17.56
N HIS A 235 3.79 9.23 16.44
CA HIS A 235 3.38 7.82 16.39
C HIS A 235 4.22 6.94 15.46
N TRP A 236 5.37 7.43 14.97
CA TRP A 236 6.27 6.67 14.09
C TRP A 236 6.57 5.22 14.54
N PRO A 237 6.68 4.87 15.84
CA PRO A 237 7.01 3.50 16.23
C PRO A 237 5.95 2.48 15.80
N LEU A 238 4.71 2.92 15.60
CA LEU A 238 3.61 2.06 15.17
C LEU A 238 3.70 1.66 13.69
N PHE A 239 4.34 2.48 12.85
CA PHE A 239 4.53 2.21 11.43
C PHE A 239 5.67 1.22 11.19
N LEU A 240 6.70 1.28 12.04
CA LEU A 240 7.98 0.63 11.80
C LEU A 240 7.86 -0.91 11.62
N PRO A 241 7.16 -1.66 12.49
CA PRO A 241 7.05 -3.11 12.32
C PRO A 241 6.44 -3.52 10.97
N VAL A 242 5.43 -2.78 10.51
CA VAL A 242 4.74 -3.06 9.25
C VAL A 242 5.65 -2.75 8.07
N LEU A 243 6.27 -1.57 8.05
CA LEU A 243 7.16 -1.15 6.96
C LEU A 243 8.36 -2.09 6.81
N LEU A 244 8.95 -2.54 7.91
CA LEU A 244 10.08 -3.48 7.87
C LEU A 244 9.64 -4.85 7.38
N ALA A 245 8.51 -5.38 7.87
CA ALA A 245 7.99 -6.66 7.43
C ALA A 245 7.70 -6.69 5.92
N LEU A 246 7.24 -5.58 5.34
CA LEU A 246 7.07 -5.48 3.88
C LEU A 246 8.40 -5.52 3.13
N VAL A 247 9.41 -4.79 3.58
CA VAL A 247 10.75 -4.75 2.95
C VAL A 247 11.51 -6.06 3.12
N GLU A 248 11.26 -6.78 4.20
CA GLU A 248 11.86 -8.08 4.49
C GLU A 248 11.12 -9.25 3.81
N ASN A 249 9.97 -9.01 3.18
CA ASN A 249 9.15 -10.04 2.53
C ASN A 249 9.88 -10.79 1.41
N GLU A 250 9.56 -12.07 1.15
CA GLU A 250 10.22 -12.85 0.09
C GLU A 250 9.83 -12.39 -1.32
N SER A 251 8.58 -11.93 -1.50
CA SER A 251 8.10 -11.46 -2.80
C SER A 251 8.73 -10.13 -3.18
N THR A 252 9.36 -10.09 -4.36
CA THR A 252 9.99 -8.87 -4.87
C THR A 252 8.99 -7.74 -5.12
N LYS A 253 7.75 -8.06 -5.52
CA LYS A 253 6.68 -7.07 -5.66
C LYS A 253 6.31 -6.41 -4.32
N THR A 254 6.17 -7.22 -3.27
CA THR A 254 5.85 -6.75 -1.92
C THR A 254 6.97 -5.91 -1.35
N LYS A 255 8.23 -6.36 -1.49
CA LYS A 255 9.40 -5.56 -1.09
C LYS A 255 9.42 -4.21 -1.80
N ALA A 256 9.21 -4.19 -3.11
CA ALA A 256 9.19 -2.95 -3.89
C ALA A 256 8.09 -1.99 -3.43
N ARG A 257 6.90 -2.50 -3.10
CA ARG A 257 5.82 -1.70 -2.50
C ARG A 257 6.23 -1.18 -1.13
N GLY A 258 6.74 -2.04 -0.25
CA GLY A 258 7.25 -1.67 1.08
C GLY A 258 8.31 -0.57 1.03
N LEU A 259 9.25 -0.64 0.08
CA LEU A 259 10.26 0.40 -0.14
C LEU A 259 9.64 1.73 -0.60
N ARG A 260 8.66 1.70 -1.51
CA ARG A 260 7.93 2.91 -1.93
C ARG A 260 7.16 3.53 -0.77
N THR A 261 6.45 2.72 0.02
CA THR A 261 5.74 3.18 1.22
C THR A 261 6.70 3.76 2.25
N MET A 262 7.85 3.11 2.48
CA MET A 262 8.90 3.58 3.38
C MET A 262 9.46 4.92 2.93
N ARG A 263 9.70 5.11 1.62
CA ARG A 263 10.16 6.40 1.07
C ARG A 263 9.14 7.51 1.32
N GLU A 264 7.85 7.23 1.12
CA GLU A 264 6.78 8.21 1.36
C GLU A 264 6.69 8.57 2.85
N PHE A 265 6.77 7.58 3.73
CA PHE A 265 6.86 7.78 5.17
C PHE A 265 8.02 8.72 5.53
N MET A 266 9.20 8.50 4.94
CA MET A 266 10.37 9.37 5.14
C MET A 266 10.21 10.77 4.52
N GLY A 267 9.32 10.93 3.53
CA GLY A 267 8.94 12.22 2.97
C GLY A 267 8.25 13.13 3.98
N LYS A 268 7.51 12.52 4.90
CA LYS A 268 6.69 13.19 5.91
C LYS A 268 7.28 13.15 7.31
N CYS A 269 8.23 12.24 7.56
CA CYS A 269 8.92 12.11 8.83
C CYS A 269 9.91 13.27 9.03
N PRO A 270 9.82 14.04 10.13
CA PRO A 270 10.79 15.09 10.42
C PRO A 270 12.22 14.55 10.49
N ALA A 271 13.17 15.29 9.93
CA ALA A 271 14.57 14.86 9.86
C ALA A 271 15.17 14.55 11.25
N GLN A 272 14.76 15.28 12.30
CA GLN A 272 15.23 15.01 13.66
C GLN A 272 14.77 13.65 14.18
N VAL A 273 13.57 13.19 13.80
CA VAL A 273 13.10 11.86 14.18
C VAL A 273 13.98 10.81 13.51
N LEU A 274 14.26 10.95 12.22
CA LEU A 274 15.12 10.02 11.48
C LEU A 274 16.52 9.89 12.09
N GLN A 275 17.08 11.01 12.55
CA GLN A 275 18.45 11.11 13.06
C GLN A 275 18.56 10.71 14.55
N ASN A 276 17.66 11.21 15.40
CA ASN A 276 17.80 11.09 16.86
C ASN A 276 17.29 9.75 17.41
N THR A 277 16.37 9.09 16.69
CA THR A 277 15.75 7.84 17.15
C THR A 277 16.48 6.59 16.66
N GLY A 278 17.45 6.74 15.74
CA GLY A 278 18.15 5.63 15.11
C GLY A 278 17.35 4.92 14.00
N ILE A 279 16.10 5.31 13.73
CA ILE A 279 15.28 4.71 12.65
C ILE A 279 15.94 4.87 11.28
N GLY A 280 16.68 5.96 11.03
CA GLY A 280 17.44 6.12 9.78
C GLY A 280 18.47 5.02 9.57
N HIS A 281 19.17 4.60 10.63
CA HIS A 281 20.10 3.47 10.57
C HIS A 281 19.37 2.15 10.32
N VAL A 282 18.19 1.96 10.93
CA VAL A 282 17.37 0.75 10.69
C VAL A 282 16.96 0.66 9.23
N PHE A 283 16.46 1.76 8.64
CA PHE A 283 16.11 1.81 7.22
C PHE A 283 17.32 1.56 6.32
N ALA A 284 18.47 2.19 6.58
CA ALA A 284 19.70 1.88 5.86
C ALA A 284 20.07 0.39 5.98
N GLY A 285 19.96 -0.19 7.18
CA GLY A 285 20.33 -1.56 7.47
C GLY A 285 19.50 -2.59 6.70
N VAL A 286 18.19 -2.34 6.50
CA VAL A 286 17.33 -3.23 5.71
C VAL A 286 17.38 -2.94 4.21
N THR A 287 17.70 -1.71 3.79
CA THR A 287 17.70 -1.35 2.37
C THR A 287 19.03 -1.59 1.65
N PHE A 288 20.19 -1.37 2.29
CA PHE A 288 21.49 -1.61 1.64
C PHE A 288 21.67 -3.04 1.12
N PRO A 289 21.29 -4.11 1.86
CA PRO A 289 21.38 -5.47 1.35
C PRO A 289 20.59 -5.71 0.06
N LEU A 290 19.53 -4.92 -0.17
CA LEU A 290 18.70 -5.05 -1.38
C LEU A 290 19.40 -4.55 -2.64
N LEU A 291 20.51 -3.80 -2.52
CA LEU A 291 21.34 -3.43 -3.67
C LEU A 291 22.08 -4.62 -4.29
N LEU A 292 22.06 -5.78 -3.62
CA LEU A 292 22.65 -7.04 -4.10
C LEU A 292 21.66 -7.90 -4.90
N TYR A 293 20.42 -7.45 -5.10
CA TYR A 293 19.45 -8.09 -5.99
C TYR A 293 19.85 -7.82 -7.44
N LEU A 294 20.83 -8.61 -7.91
CA LEU A 294 21.45 -8.48 -9.22
C LEU A 294 21.20 -9.74 -10.07
N PRO A 295 21.24 -9.61 -11.42
CA PRO A 295 21.03 -10.70 -12.38
C PRO A 295 21.81 -12.00 -12.19
N SER A 296 22.90 -11.99 -11.43
CA SER A 296 23.67 -13.20 -11.13
C SER A 296 22.92 -14.22 -10.27
N VAL A 297 21.96 -13.76 -9.46
CA VAL A 297 21.18 -14.60 -8.52
C VAL A 297 19.68 -14.28 -8.57
N THR A 298 19.28 -13.11 -9.06
CA THR A 298 17.89 -12.65 -9.15
C THR A 298 17.57 -12.31 -10.60
N PRO A 299 16.44 -12.74 -11.20
CA PRO A 299 16.09 -12.36 -12.58
C PRO A 299 16.19 -10.84 -12.83
N GLU A 300 16.53 -10.43 -14.05
CA GLU A 300 16.78 -9.00 -14.37
C GLU A 300 15.55 -8.12 -14.11
N ASP A 301 14.34 -8.60 -14.45
CA ASP A 301 13.09 -7.88 -14.17
C ASP A 301 12.84 -7.70 -12.68
N GLU A 302 13.10 -8.72 -11.88
CA GLU A 302 12.97 -8.66 -10.42
C GLU A 302 14.04 -7.77 -9.79
N SER A 303 15.27 -7.82 -10.32
CA SER A 303 16.38 -6.96 -9.92
C SER A 303 16.01 -5.49 -10.12
N THR A 304 15.54 -5.12 -11.32
CA THR A 304 15.12 -3.72 -11.59
C THR A 304 13.95 -3.28 -10.72
N THR A 305 13.00 -4.18 -10.46
CA THR A 305 11.84 -3.94 -9.58
C THR A 305 12.25 -3.56 -8.15
N ILE A 306 13.35 -4.13 -7.65
CA ILE A 306 13.88 -3.87 -6.29
C ILE A 306 14.88 -2.72 -6.27
N LEU A 307 15.84 -2.69 -7.20
CA LEU A 307 16.95 -1.75 -7.18
C LEU A 307 16.46 -0.31 -7.26
N ILE A 308 15.50 -0.02 -8.15
CA ILE A 308 14.98 1.33 -8.35
C ILE A 308 14.46 1.92 -7.02
N PRO A 309 13.45 1.31 -6.35
CA PRO A 309 12.95 1.85 -5.09
C PRO A 309 13.96 1.75 -3.94
N ALA A 310 14.87 0.77 -3.93
CA ALA A 310 15.91 0.67 -2.89
C ALA A 310 16.88 1.86 -2.94
N TYR A 311 17.37 2.22 -4.13
CA TYR A 311 18.16 3.43 -4.32
C TYR A 311 17.37 4.69 -3.94
N ASP A 312 16.09 4.76 -4.29
CA ASP A 312 15.26 5.93 -3.96
C ASP A 312 15.07 6.13 -2.46
N VAL A 313 14.95 5.04 -1.69
CA VAL A 313 14.93 5.08 -0.22
C VAL A 313 16.26 5.56 0.33
N LEU A 314 17.40 5.00 -0.13
CA LEU A 314 18.72 5.37 0.38
C LEU A 314 19.09 6.82 0.03
N ILE A 315 18.76 7.27 -1.18
CA ILE A 315 18.95 8.65 -1.61
C ILE A 315 18.07 9.58 -0.75
N LYS A 316 16.80 9.23 -0.53
CA LYS A 316 15.91 10.01 0.34
C LYS A 316 16.44 10.06 1.78
N LEU A 317 16.99 8.96 2.29
CA LEU A 317 17.58 8.89 3.63
C LEU A 317 18.77 9.85 3.76
N ALA A 318 19.68 9.80 2.79
CA ALA A 318 20.81 10.72 2.73
C ALA A 318 20.35 12.17 2.60
N GLN A 319 19.33 12.43 1.79
CA GLN A 319 18.75 13.75 1.63
C GLN A 319 18.15 14.31 2.94
N SER A 320 17.57 13.44 3.76
CA SER A 320 17.01 13.79 5.08
C SER A 320 18.04 13.75 6.21
N THR A 321 19.31 13.43 5.92
CA THR A 321 20.40 13.41 6.90
C THR A 321 21.17 14.73 6.82
N GLY A 322 21.06 15.56 7.86
CA GLY A 322 21.77 16.84 8.00
C GLY A 322 21.58 17.84 6.85
N ASP A 323 22.38 18.90 6.89
CA ASP A 323 22.52 19.85 5.78
C ASP A 323 23.50 19.32 4.72
N THR A 324 23.75 20.10 3.66
CA THR A 324 24.69 19.72 2.59
C THR A 324 26.14 19.56 3.08
N ASN A 325 26.49 20.11 4.24
CA ASN A 325 27.82 20.05 4.83
C ASN A 325 27.98 18.89 5.83
N SER A 326 26.89 18.22 6.23
CA SER A 326 26.94 17.08 7.15
C SER A 326 27.90 15.99 6.67
N ILE A 327 28.72 15.49 7.59
CA ILE A 327 29.65 14.41 7.34
C ILE A 327 28.87 13.10 7.15
N GLU A 328 27.82 12.90 7.94
CA GLU A 328 26.95 11.73 7.94
C GLU A 328 26.22 11.61 6.60
N ARG A 329 25.68 12.73 6.10
CA ARG A 329 25.10 12.83 4.76
C ARG A 329 26.07 12.37 3.69
N ARG A 330 27.28 12.95 3.71
CA ARG A 330 28.33 12.66 2.73
C ARG A 330 28.74 11.19 2.77
N ARG A 331 28.96 10.64 3.97
CA ARG A 331 29.28 9.23 4.18
C ARG A 331 28.19 8.31 3.60
N LEU A 332 26.92 8.65 3.78
CA LEU A 332 25.83 7.85 3.26
C LEU A 332 25.80 7.87 1.72
N PHE A 333 25.94 9.04 1.09
CA PHE A 333 26.04 9.11 -0.37
C PHE A 333 27.29 8.43 -0.93
N ASP A 334 28.44 8.55 -0.24
CA ASP A 334 29.66 7.84 -0.60
C ASP A 334 29.44 6.33 -0.58
N LYS A 335 28.74 5.83 0.44
CA LYS A 335 28.39 4.42 0.57
C LYS A 335 27.45 3.97 -0.55
N ILE A 336 26.45 4.78 -0.91
CA ILE A 336 25.55 4.49 -2.04
C ILE A 336 26.34 4.37 -3.35
N LEU A 337 27.32 5.26 -3.60
CA LEU A 337 28.16 5.15 -4.80
C LEU A 337 29.06 3.91 -4.77
N ARG A 338 29.79 3.70 -3.68
CA ARG A 338 30.81 2.63 -3.61
C ARG A 338 30.19 1.26 -3.50
N ASP A 339 29.36 1.07 -2.48
CA ASP A 339 28.80 -0.25 -2.11
C ASP A 339 27.55 -0.58 -2.94
N GLY A 340 26.92 0.44 -3.53
CA GLY A 340 25.78 0.27 -4.43
C GLY A 340 26.19 0.35 -5.90
N VAL A 341 26.42 1.56 -6.41
CA VAL A 341 26.56 1.82 -7.85
C VAL A 341 27.77 1.11 -8.44
N PHE A 342 28.96 1.30 -7.88
CA PHE A 342 30.20 0.74 -8.44
C PHE A 342 30.25 -0.78 -8.26
N ALA A 343 29.88 -1.29 -7.08
CA ALA A 343 29.78 -2.73 -6.85
C ALA A 343 28.75 -3.37 -7.80
N GLY A 344 27.56 -2.78 -7.94
CA GLY A 344 26.52 -3.25 -8.85
C GLY A 344 26.98 -3.26 -10.30
N TYR A 345 27.69 -2.21 -10.75
CA TYR A 345 28.22 -2.15 -12.11
C TYR A 345 29.27 -3.24 -12.34
N PHE A 346 30.18 -3.45 -11.37
CA PHE A 346 31.21 -4.49 -11.47
C PHE A 346 30.61 -5.89 -11.62
N HIS A 347 29.50 -6.18 -10.95
CA HIS A 347 28.86 -7.50 -10.98
C HIS A 347 27.81 -7.69 -12.09
N ALA A 348 27.26 -6.59 -12.64
CA ALA A 348 26.15 -6.63 -13.59
C ALA A 348 26.36 -5.76 -14.84
N SER A 349 27.61 -5.41 -15.19
CA SER A 349 27.94 -4.58 -16.36
C SER A 349 27.40 -5.13 -17.70
N GLN A 350 27.19 -6.44 -17.77
CA GLN A 350 26.64 -7.14 -18.93
C GLN A 350 25.12 -7.00 -19.09
N HIS A 351 24.42 -6.50 -18.05
CA HIS A 351 22.97 -6.31 -18.05
C HIS A 351 22.62 -4.85 -18.30
N THR A 352 22.25 -4.53 -19.54
CA THR A 352 22.06 -3.14 -20.00
C THR A 352 20.99 -2.38 -19.20
N ARG A 353 19.89 -3.05 -18.80
CA ARG A 353 18.84 -2.42 -17.99
C ARG A 353 19.33 -2.10 -16.59
N ILE A 354 20.16 -2.97 -15.99
CA ILE A 354 20.78 -2.71 -14.70
C ILE A 354 21.75 -1.53 -14.80
N VAL A 355 22.64 -1.53 -15.80
CA VAL A 355 23.58 -0.43 -16.03
C VAL A 355 22.82 0.90 -16.19
N GLN A 356 21.71 0.92 -16.93
CA GLN A 356 20.86 2.09 -17.06
C GLN A 356 20.34 2.59 -15.71
N VAL A 357 19.80 1.71 -14.86
CA VAL A 357 19.34 2.06 -13.52
C VAL A 357 20.50 2.61 -12.69
N LEU A 358 21.65 1.95 -12.69
CA LEU A 358 22.82 2.38 -11.92
C LEU A 358 23.32 3.76 -12.35
N LEU A 359 23.40 4.06 -13.65
CA LEU A 359 23.81 5.37 -14.17
C LEU A 359 22.82 6.49 -13.81
N GLN A 360 21.51 6.19 -13.89
CA GLN A 360 20.47 7.14 -13.46
C GLN A 360 20.60 7.47 -11.97
N LYS A 361 20.77 6.45 -11.12
CA LYS A 361 20.93 6.65 -9.67
C LYS A 361 22.28 7.29 -9.32
N ALA A 362 23.35 6.95 -10.03
CA ALA A 362 24.65 7.59 -9.88
C ALA A 362 24.57 9.10 -10.12
N THR A 363 23.88 9.51 -11.18
CA THR A 363 23.67 10.92 -11.52
C THR A 363 22.97 11.66 -10.37
N ALA A 364 21.91 11.08 -9.81
CA ALA A 364 21.19 11.66 -8.67
C ALA A 364 22.09 11.81 -7.42
N VAL A 365 22.95 10.82 -7.15
CA VAL A 365 23.88 10.85 -6.02
C VAL A 365 25.00 11.86 -6.25
N ILE A 366 25.60 11.90 -7.44
CA ILE A 366 26.66 12.84 -7.83
C ILE A 366 26.15 14.28 -7.70
N ASN A 367 24.95 14.57 -8.21
CA ASN A 367 24.33 15.88 -8.07
C ASN A 367 24.11 16.27 -6.60
N SER A 368 23.82 15.28 -5.74
CA SER A 368 23.64 15.50 -4.30
C SER A 368 24.96 15.67 -3.53
N LEU A 369 26.06 15.09 -4.02
CA LEU A 369 27.40 15.21 -3.44
C LEU A 369 28.15 16.47 -3.89
N GLY A 370 27.86 16.99 -5.10
CA GLY A 370 28.54 18.15 -5.66
C GLY A 370 30.06 17.96 -5.71
N ILE A 371 30.82 18.93 -5.17
CA ILE A 371 32.29 18.93 -5.18
C ILE A 371 32.91 17.69 -4.51
N TYR A 372 32.21 17.07 -3.57
CA TYR A 372 32.71 15.87 -2.88
C TYR A 372 32.75 14.63 -3.79
N THR A 373 32.21 14.71 -5.00
CA THR A 373 32.30 13.67 -6.03
C THR A 373 33.73 13.49 -6.57
N ILE A 374 34.60 14.50 -6.48
CA ILE A 374 35.94 14.49 -7.11
C ILE A 374 36.75 13.24 -6.73
N LYS A 375 36.67 12.78 -5.47
CA LYS A 375 37.38 11.58 -4.99
C LYS A 375 36.92 10.26 -5.62
N HIS A 376 35.80 10.26 -6.33
CA HIS A 376 35.25 9.10 -7.03
C HIS A 376 35.54 9.14 -8.54
N LEU A 377 35.96 10.28 -9.10
CA LEU A 377 36.29 10.41 -10.53
C LEU A 377 37.47 9.53 -10.93
N THR A 378 38.46 9.36 -10.06
CA THR A 378 39.59 8.45 -10.28
C THR A 378 39.16 6.99 -10.35
N VAL A 379 38.16 6.59 -9.57
CA VAL A 379 37.58 5.22 -9.59
C VAL A 379 36.75 5.02 -10.86
N SER A 380 35.95 6.01 -11.26
CA SER A 380 35.17 5.96 -12.51
C SER A 380 36.03 5.85 -13.76
N ASN A 381 37.25 6.41 -13.74
CA ASN A 381 38.18 6.31 -14.87
C ASN A 381 38.66 4.88 -15.16
N HIS A 382 38.53 3.96 -14.20
CA HIS A 382 38.78 2.53 -14.41
C HIS A 382 37.54 1.75 -14.89
N LEU A 383 36.35 2.33 -14.76
CA LEU A 383 35.06 1.73 -15.16
C LEU A 383 34.61 2.17 -16.56
N LEU A 384 35.17 3.25 -17.11
CA LEU A 384 34.98 3.63 -18.50
C LEU A 384 35.82 2.72 -19.41
N PRO A 385 35.26 2.18 -20.51
CA PRO A 385 36.02 1.35 -21.43
C PRO A 385 37.19 2.17 -22.00
N LYS A 386 38.42 1.68 -21.82
CA LYS A 386 39.65 2.27 -22.37
C LYS A 386 39.77 2.19 -23.90
N ASN A 387 38.68 1.94 -24.61
CA ASN A 387 38.67 1.80 -26.07
C ASN A 387 38.03 3.03 -26.70
N ALA A 388 38.75 4.15 -26.65
CA ALA A 388 38.51 5.31 -27.51
C ALA A 388 39.85 5.89 -28.02
N SER A 389 40.82 5.02 -28.29
CA SER A 389 42.09 5.41 -28.92
C SER A 389 42.59 4.32 -29.87
N SER A 390 41.89 4.16 -30.99
CA SER A 390 42.46 3.60 -32.22
C SER A 390 41.57 3.98 -33.41
N PHE A 391 41.76 5.21 -33.89
CA PHE A 391 41.57 5.63 -35.28
C PHE A 391 42.43 6.88 -35.48
N PRO A 392 43.27 6.96 -36.53
CA PRO A 392 43.86 5.91 -37.36
C PRO A 392 45.16 5.33 -36.78
#